data_AF-A0A2K0VTR2-F1
#
_entry.id   AF-A0A2K0VTR2-F1
#
_cell.length_a   1.000
_cell.length_b   1.000
_cell.length_c   1.000
_cell.angle_alpha   90.00
_cell.angle_beta   90.00
_cell.angle_gamma   90.00
#
_symmetry.space_group_name_H-M   'P 1'
#
loop_
_entity.id
_entity.type
_entity.pdbx_description
1 polymer ?
#
loop_
_entity_poly.entity_id
_entity_poly.type
_entity_poly.pdbx_seq_one_letter_code
_entity_poly.pdbx_strand_id
1 'polypeptide(L)'
;MQFSGAVGTLPSLSSSDDGIRVRKRLAAILGLKDPVVTWHIARDTITEVVNFLALIRGSLGKIALDLIIVSSNELNEVAEPFVPHRGASSTMPQKRNPISSEIILAQSKILRAQAGLVLDAMVSDFERVPGPWHLEWAALLVAFISVVGSLYQANFALSGLQVNSGA
;
A
#
# COMPACT_ATOMS: atom_id res chain seq x y z
N MET A 1 -16.74 7.60 -8.39
CA MET A 1 -16.42 8.98 -8.83
C MET A 1 -16.95 9.97 -7.79
N GLN A 2 -16.25 11.08 -7.49
CA GLN A 2 -16.73 12.13 -6.56
C GLN A 2 -17.13 13.37 -7.35
N PHE A 3 -18.41 13.73 -7.36
CA PHE A 3 -18.92 14.95 -7.97
C PHE A 3 -20.29 15.26 -7.37
N SER A 4 -20.32 16.02 -6.27
CA SER A 4 -21.57 16.21 -5.51
C SER A 4 -21.80 17.67 -5.10
N GLY A 5 -21.02 18.61 -5.65
CA GLY A 5 -21.10 20.03 -5.28
C GLY A 5 -20.56 20.31 -3.89
N ALA A 6 -20.89 21.48 -3.31
CA ALA A 6 -20.30 21.93 -2.05
C ALA A 6 -20.63 21.05 -0.85
N VAL A 7 -21.89 20.62 -0.71
CA VAL A 7 -22.41 19.86 0.45
C VAL A 7 -23.05 18.52 0.06
N GLY A 8 -22.85 18.06 -1.17
CA GLY A 8 -23.36 16.75 -1.60
C GLY A 8 -24.69 16.76 -2.35
N THR A 9 -25.33 17.92 -2.52
CA THR A 9 -26.69 18.05 -3.06
C THR A 9 -26.77 18.62 -4.48
N LEU A 10 -25.62 18.99 -5.10
CA LEU A 10 -25.54 19.53 -6.47
C LEU A 10 -26.45 20.74 -6.81
N PRO A 11 -26.72 21.70 -5.90
CA PRO A 11 -27.71 22.75 -6.15
C PRO A 11 -27.28 23.75 -7.24
N SER A 12 -25.99 23.82 -7.53
CA SER A 12 -25.43 24.74 -8.53
C SER A 12 -25.71 24.32 -9.98
N LEU A 13 -26.20 23.09 -10.22
CA LEU A 13 -26.46 22.53 -11.56
C LEU A 13 -27.95 22.51 -11.91
N SER A 14 -28.70 23.48 -11.38
CA SER A 14 -30.17 23.63 -11.44
C SER A 14 -30.94 22.87 -10.36
N SER A 15 -32.19 23.29 -10.17
CA SER A 15 -33.19 22.72 -9.26
C SER A 15 -33.87 21.45 -9.78
N SER A 16 -33.46 20.95 -10.96
CA SER A 16 -33.96 19.71 -11.57
C SER A 16 -32.93 18.57 -11.45
N ASP A 17 -33.24 17.38 -11.99
CA ASP A 17 -32.35 16.20 -12.00
C ASP A 17 -31.06 16.37 -12.84
N ASP A 18 -30.79 17.55 -13.41
CA ASP A 18 -29.62 17.84 -14.23
C ASP A 18 -28.29 17.51 -13.54
N GLY A 19 -28.14 17.86 -12.26
CA GLY A 19 -26.91 17.55 -11.52
C GLY A 19 -26.60 16.04 -11.52
N ILE A 20 -27.61 15.21 -11.32
CA ILE A 20 -27.49 13.75 -11.34
C ILE A 20 -27.19 13.26 -12.76
N ARG A 21 -27.87 13.81 -13.78
CA ARG A 21 -27.59 13.47 -15.19
C ARG A 21 -26.14 13.76 -15.58
N VAL A 22 -25.62 14.93 -15.19
CA VAL A 22 -24.23 15.34 -15.43
C VAL A 22 -23.27 14.40 -14.72
N ARG A 23 -23.50 14.12 -13.43
CA ARG A 23 -22.68 13.20 -12.64
C ARG A 23 -22.59 11.82 -13.27
N LYS A 24 -23.74 11.25 -13.67
CA LYS A 24 -23.83 9.96 -14.36
C LYS A 24 -23.08 9.95 -15.68
N ARG A 25 -23.23 11.00 -16.50
CA ARG A 25 -22.53 11.10 -17.78
C ARG A 25 -21.03 11.25 -17.59
N LEU A 26 -20.58 12.04 -16.61
CA LEU A 26 -19.17 12.19 -16.27
C LEU A 26 -18.56 10.88 -15.75
N ALA A 27 -19.29 10.14 -14.91
CA ALA A 27 -18.87 8.81 -14.46
C ALA A 27 -18.68 7.85 -15.65
N ALA A 28 -19.61 7.84 -16.60
CA ALA A 28 -19.50 7.04 -17.82
C ALA A 28 -18.30 7.44 -18.71
N ILE A 29 -18.02 8.75 -18.86
CA ILE A 29 -16.87 9.24 -19.62
C ILE A 29 -15.55 8.79 -18.98
N LEU A 30 -15.46 8.80 -17.64
CA LEU A 30 -14.26 8.40 -16.90
C LEU A 30 -14.12 6.89 -16.72
N GLY A 31 -15.10 6.08 -17.17
CA GLY A 31 -15.14 4.64 -16.89
C GLY A 31 -15.28 4.31 -15.40
N LEU A 32 -15.88 5.22 -14.62
CA LEU A 32 -16.05 5.07 -13.17
C LEU A 32 -17.52 4.78 -12.81
N LYS A 33 -17.73 4.18 -11.64
CA LYS A 33 -19.06 4.00 -11.06
C LYS A 33 -19.66 5.35 -10.64
N ASP A 34 -20.93 5.53 -11.00
CA ASP A 34 -21.78 6.61 -10.52
C ASP A 34 -22.28 6.25 -9.09
N PRO A 35 -21.87 6.95 -8.03
CA PRO A 35 -22.27 6.55 -6.67
C PRO A 35 -23.75 6.85 -6.38
N VAL A 36 -24.36 6.19 -5.40
CA VAL A 36 -25.75 6.52 -5.01
C VAL A 36 -25.79 7.78 -4.14
N VAL A 37 -24.77 7.96 -3.29
CA VAL A 37 -24.63 9.06 -2.34
C VAL A 37 -23.28 9.76 -2.48
N THR A 38 -23.16 10.99 -1.98
CA THR A 38 -21.87 11.66 -1.87
C THR A 38 -20.95 10.94 -0.88
N TRP A 39 -19.65 10.99 -1.10
CA TRP A 39 -18.66 10.38 -0.21
C TRP A 39 -17.56 11.36 0.21
N HIS A 40 -17.90 12.65 0.38
CA HIS A 40 -16.98 13.66 0.92
C HIS A 40 -16.34 13.19 2.25
N ILE A 41 -17.14 12.61 3.13
CA ILE A 41 -16.72 12.10 4.45
C ILE A 41 -16.83 10.57 4.58
N ALA A 42 -17.41 9.88 3.60
CA ALA A 42 -17.36 8.42 3.58
C ALA A 42 -15.98 7.98 3.06
N ARG A 43 -15.02 7.83 3.99
CA ARG A 43 -13.61 7.50 3.71
C ARG A 43 -13.29 6.00 3.83
N ASP A 44 -14.29 5.19 4.17
CA ASP A 44 -14.22 3.73 4.29
C ASP A 44 -13.60 3.06 3.06
N THR A 45 -13.92 3.52 1.85
CA THR A 45 -13.35 2.97 0.60
C THR A 45 -11.83 3.15 0.53
N ILE A 46 -11.31 4.31 0.94
CA ILE A 46 -9.86 4.58 0.93
C ILE A 46 -9.18 3.79 2.06
N THR A 47 -9.82 3.73 3.21
CA THR A 47 -9.36 2.97 4.36
C THR A 47 -9.28 1.47 4.05
N GLU A 48 -10.28 0.92 3.36
CA GLU A 48 -10.29 -0.47 2.90
C GLU A 48 -9.09 -0.77 1.99
N VAL A 49 -8.84 0.09 0.99
CA VAL A 49 -7.70 -0.08 0.07
C VAL A 49 -6.38 -0.12 0.84
N VAL A 50 -6.14 0.83 1.75
CA VAL A 50 -4.88 0.89 2.50
C VAL A 50 -4.73 -0.28 3.47
N ASN A 51 -5.82 -0.72 4.11
CA ASN A 51 -5.80 -1.90 4.98
C ASN A 51 -5.57 -3.19 4.19
N PHE A 52 -6.16 -3.33 3.00
CA PHE A 52 -5.90 -4.46 2.12
C PHE A 52 -4.42 -4.52 1.69
N LEU A 53 -3.83 -3.38 1.32
CA LEU A 53 -2.39 -3.27 1.06
C LEU A 53 -1.56 -3.66 2.29
N ALA A 54 -1.99 -3.26 3.50
CA ALA A 54 -1.35 -3.66 4.74
C ALA A 54 -1.37 -5.18 4.98
N LEU A 55 -2.46 -5.88 4.60
CA LEU A 55 -2.56 -7.34 4.67
C LEU A 55 -1.58 -8.05 3.72
N ILE A 56 -1.51 -7.60 2.46
CA ILE A 56 -0.53 -8.12 1.48
C ILE A 56 0.87 -8.04 2.07
N ARG A 57 1.20 -6.89 2.62
CA ARG A 57 2.52 -6.60 3.13
C ARG A 57 2.79 -7.28 4.48
N GLY A 58 1.78 -7.54 5.28
CA GLY A 58 1.89 -8.44 6.44
C GLY A 58 2.35 -9.84 6.02
N SER A 59 1.74 -10.36 4.94
CA SER A 59 2.09 -11.67 4.36
C SER A 59 3.52 -11.69 3.81
N LEU A 60 3.91 -10.66 3.05
CA LEU A 60 5.30 -10.52 2.56
C LEU A 60 6.31 -10.38 3.71
N GLY A 61 5.97 -9.64 4.77
CA GLY A 61 6.81 -9.49 5.95
C GLY A 61 7.09 -10.81 6.66
N LYS A 62 6.10 -11.71 6.72
CA LYS A 62 6.30 -13.08 7.24
C LYS A 62 7.30 -13.85 6.38
N ILE A 63 7.08 -13.89 5.07
CA ILE A 63 7.98 -14.58 4.12
C ILE A 63 9.41 -14.04 4.25
N ALA A 64 9.56 -12.71 4.29
CA ALA A 64 10.85 -12.07 4.44
C ALA A 64 11.54 -12.42 5.77
N LEU A 65 10.80 -12.46 6.88
CA LEU A 65 11.36 -12.86 8.17
C LEU A 65 11.87 -14.30 8.14
N ASP A 66 11.11 -15.22 7.54
CA ASP A 66 11.56 -16.61 7.38
C ASP A 66 12.85 -16.66 6.56
N LEU A 67 12.90 -16.01 5.40
CA LEU A 67 14.09 -15.96 4.53
C LEU A 67 15.30 -15.40 5.27
N ILE A 68 15.12 -14.35 6.09
CA ILE A 68 16.21 -13.81 6.91
C ILE A 68 16.73 -14.88 7.88
N ILE A 69 15.85 -15.59 8.57
CA ILE A 69 16.22 -16.60 9.55
C ILE A 69 16.93 -17.78 8.87
N VAL A 70 16.35 -18.38 7.83
CA VAL A 70 16.93 -19.55 7.15
C VAL A 70 18.18 -19.24 6.32
N SER A 71 18.43 -17.96 6.02
CA SER A 71 19.69 -17.47 5.42
C SER A 71 20.78 -17.12 6.44
N SER A 72 20.51 -17.21 7.74
CA SER A 72 21.52 -17.02 8.79
C SER A 72 22.68 -18.01 8.60
N ASN A 73 23.88 -17.63 9.05
CA ASN A 73 25.07 -18.47 8.85
C ASN A 73 24.95 -19.84 9.53
N GLU A 74 24.19 -19.89 10.61
CA GLU A 74 23.94 -21.08 11.41
C GLU A 74 23.04 -22.10 10.70
N LEU A 75 22.12 -21.64 9.86
CA LEU A 75 21.21 -22.50 9.08
C LEU A 75 21.69 -22.67 7.65
N ASN A 76 21.96 -21.56 6.96
CA ASN A 76 22.49 -21.51 5.59
C ASN A 76 21.74 -22.45 4.62
N GLU A 77 20.42 -22.58 4.81
CA GLU A 77 19.54 -23.44 4.02
C GLU A 77 19.15 -22.76 2.71
N VAL A 78 19.03 -21.42 2.72
CA VAL A 78 18.71 -20.64 1.53
C VAL A 78 19.52 -19.35 1.45
N ALA A 79 19.70 -18.84 0.23
CA ALA A 79 20.26 -17.52 -0.01
C ALA A 79 19.49 -16.78 -1.12
N GLU A 80 19.37 -15.47 -0.99
CA GLU A 80 18.85 -14.62 -2.07
C GLU A 80 19.77 -14.65 -3.30
N PRO A 81 19.24 -14.39 -4.51
CA PRO A 81 20.05 -14.34 -5.72
C PRO A 81 21.21 -13.35 -5.59
N PHE A 82 22.41 -13.82 -5.92
CA PHE A 82 23.64 -13.04 -5.79
C PHE A 82 23.69 -11.89 -6.79
N VAL A 83 23.95 -10.68 -6.28
CA VAL A 83 24.24 -9.49 -7.08
C VAL A 83 25.54 -8.89 -6.56
N PRO A 84 26.55 -8.64 -7.42
CA PRO A 84 27.80 -8.02 -7.00
C PRO A 84 27.57 -6.76 -6.17
N HIS A 85 28.29 -6.64 -5.05
CA HIS A 85 28.22 -5.54 -4.07
C HIS A 85 26.90 -5.40 -3.28
N ARG A 86 25.84 -6.13 -3.63
CA ARG A 86 24.58 -6.09 -2.89
C ARG A 86 24.67 -6.96 -1.63
N GLY A 87 24.39 -6.37 -0.48
CA GLY A 87 24.48 -7.08 0.80
C GLY A 87 25.91 -7.45 1.22
N ALA A 88 26.91 -6.88 0.54
CA ALA A 88 28.32 -7.03 0.87
C ALA A 88 28.74 -6.00 1.93
N SER A 89 29.83 -6.28 2.64
CA SER A 89 30.45 -5.34 3.57
C SER A 89 31.83 -4.95 3.07
N SER A 90 32.20 -3.68 3.26
CA SER A 90 33.53 -3.15 2.90
C SER A 90 34.67 -3.87 3.63
N THR A 91 34.40 -4.48 4.78
CA THR A 91 35.40 -5.17 5.60
C THR A 91 35.24 -6.69 5.62
N MET A 92 34.19 -7.24 5.01
CA MET A 92 33.92 -8.69 4.96
C MET A 92 33.47 -9.10 3.55
N PRO A 93 34.42 -9.45 2.65
CA PRO A 93 34.13 -9.83 1.27
C PRO A 93 33.20 -11.05 1.12
N GLN A 94 33.22 -11.96 2.09
CA GLN A 94 32.37 -13.14 2.13
C GLN A 94 30.93 -12.86 2.61
N LYS A 95 30.67 -11.68 3.19
CA LYS A 95 29.37 -11.36 3.79
C LYS A 95 28.30 -11.20 2.70
N ARG A 96 27.17 -11.88 2.90
CA ARG A 96 26.01 -11.86 2.01
C ARG A 96 24.73 -11.72 2.84
N ASN A 97 24.16 -10.52 2.87
CA ASN A 97 22.90 -10.26 3.57
C ASN A 97 21.68 -10.48 2.64
N PRO A 98 20.54 -10.96 3.16
CA PRO A 98 19.27 -11.06 2.44
C PRO A 98 18.58 -9.69 2.32
N ILE A 99 19.19 -8.76 1.56
CA ILE A 99 18.79 -7.34 1.50
C ILE A 99 17.33 -7.17 1.03
N SER A 100 16.85 -8.00 0.10
CA SER A 100 15.47 -7.89 -0.38
C SER A 100 14.49 -8.16 0.76
N SER A 101 14.75 -9.21 1.53
CA SER A 101 13.96 -9.61 2.69
C SER A 101 14.04 -8.56 3.81
N GLU A 102 15.21 -8.00 4.09
CA GLU A 102 15.36 -6.91 5.07
C GLU A 102 14.54 -5.68 4.68
N ILE A 103 14.55 -5.29 3.40
CA ILE A 103 13.74 -4.18 2.89
C ILE A 103 12.25 -4.48 3.06
N ILE A 104 11.80 -5.68 2.65
CA ILE A 104 10.40 -6.10 2.80
C ILE A 104 9.99 -6.07 4.27
N LEU A 105 10.84 -6.53 5.19
CA LEU A 105 10.59 -6.53 6.63
C LEU A 105 10.48 -5.10 7.21
N ALA A 106 11.32 -4.17 6.75
CA ALA A 106 11.27 -2.78 7.18
C ALA A 106 10.02 -2.05 6.66
N GLN A 107 9.73 -2.20 5.36
CA GLN A 107 8.45 -1.80 4.77
C GLN A 107 7.29 -2.46 5.51
N SER A 108 7.56 -3.65 6.09
CA SER A 108 6.68 -4.41 6.96
C SER A 108 6.20 -3.72 8.25
N LYS A 109 6.78 -2.58 8.58
CA LYS A 109 6.39 -1.82 9.76
C LYS A 109 5.80 -0.48 9.33
N ILE A 110 6.37 0.13 8.30
CA ILE A 110 5.91 1.40 7.71
C ILE A 110 4.44 1.32 7.30
N LEU A 111 4.03 0.29 6.52
CA LEU A 111 2.64 0.24 6.06
C LEU A 111 1.62 0.00 7.19
N ARG A 112 2.05 -0.60 8.30
CA ARG A 112 1.17 -0.88 9.44
C ARG A 112 0.79 0.42 10.12
N ALA A 113 1.73 1.38 10.19
CA ALA A 113 1.44 2.72 10.67
C ALA A 113 0.42 3.44 9.75
N GLN A 114 0.52 3.27 8.43
CA GLN A 114 -0.41 3.89 7.49
C GLN A 114 -1.83 3.33 7.61
N ALA A 115 -1.98 2.03 7.91
CA ALA A 115 -3.28 1.40 8.14
C ALA A 115 -4.03 2.01 9.34
N GLY A 116 -3.33 2.34 10.42
CA GLY A 116 -3.90 3.10 11.54
C GLY A 116 -4.26 4.52 11.13
N LEU A 117 -3.37 5.19 10.40
CA LEU A 117 -3.54 6.59 9.98
C LEU A 117 -4.81 6.82 9.15
N VAL A 118 -5.17 5.89 8.27
CA VAL A 118 -6.42 5.99 7.48
C VAL A 118 -7.68 5.66 8.27
N LEU A 119 -7.57 4.92 9.38
CA LEU A 119 -8.71 4.72 10.28
C LEU A 119 -9.04 6.03 11.00
N ASP A 120 -8.03 6.80 11.39
CA ASP A 120 -8.23 8.14 11.97
C ASP A 120 -8.86 9.12 10.97
N ALA A 121 -8.53 8.99 9.67
CA ALA A 121 -9.11 9.83 8.61
C ALA A 121 -10.63 9.64 8.44
N MET A 122 -11.17 8.49 8.84
CA MET A 122 -12.61 8.23 8.80
C MET A 122 -13.40 9.08 9.80
N VAL A 123 -12.75 9.58 10.84
CA VAL A 123 -13.37 10.41 11.87
C VAL A 123 -13.46 11.85 11.34
N SER A 124 -14.53 12.13 10.59
CA SER A 124 -14.79 13.41 9.94
C SER A 124 -16.17 13.97 10.32
N ASP A 125 -16.22 15.28 10.58
CA ASP A 125 -17.45 15.98 10.93
C ASP A 125 -18.28 16.42 9.71
N PHE A 126 -19.61 16.29 9.83
CA PHE A 126 -20.63 16.82 8.91
C PHE A 126 -20.34 16.56 7.41
N GLU A 127 -20.43 17.60 6.56
CA GLU A 127 -20.39 17.42 5.09
C GLU A 127 -18.98 17.45 4.49
N ARG A 128 -18.01 18.13 5.15
CA ARG A 128 -16.56 18.12 4.85
C ARG A 128 -15.80 19.07 5.79
N VAL A 129 -14.83 18.56 6.54
CA VAL A 129 -13.93 19.36 7.39
C VAL A 129 -12.46 19.19 6.96
N PRO A 130 -11.66 20.26 6.87
CA PRO A 130 -10.22 20.13 6.66
C PRO A 130 -9.55 19.50 7.89
N GLY A 131 -8.58 18.63 7.65
CA GLY A 131 -7.82 17.96 8.72
C GLY A 131 -7.80 16.45 8.49
N PRO A 132 -8.86 15.71 8.88
CA PRO A 132 -8.88 14.24 8.81
C PRO A 132 -8.53 13.68 7.43
N TRP A 133 -9.16 14.20 6.36
CA TRP A 133 -8.93 13.73 4.99
C TRP A 133 -7.50 14.00 4.45
N HIS A 134 -6.72 14.90 5.06
CA HIS A 134 -5.35 15.19 4.61
C HIS A 134 -4.39 14.06 4.97
N LEU A 135 -4.72 13.28 6.01
CA LEU A 135 -3.93 12.10 6.42
C LEU A 135 -3.80 11.10 5.27
N GLU A 136 -4.84 10.99 4.45
CA GLU A 136 -4.91 10.05 3.33
C GLU A 136 -3.91 10.38 2.22
N TRP A 137 -3.53 11.65 2.04
CA TRP A 137 -2.59 12.05 1.00
C TRP A 137 -1.21 11.42 1.24
N ALA A 138 -0.78 11.37 2.50
CA ALA A 138 0.45 10.70 2.89
C ALA A 138 0.25 9.17 2.91
N ALA A 139 -0.83 8.71 3.54
CA ALA A 139 -1.03 7.28 3.79
C ALA A 139 -1.19 6.48 2.50
N LEU A 140 -1.99 6.96 1.55
CA LEU A 140 -2.28 6.26 0.30
C LEU A 140 -1.04 6.15 -0.58
N LEU A 141 -0.29 7.24 -0.73
CA LEU A 141 0.92 7.27 -1.55
C LEU A 141 1.99 6.34 -0.98
N VAL A 142 2.26 6.46 0.33
CA VAL A 142 3.21 5.59 1.02
C VAL A 142 2.77 4.14 0.91
N ALA A 143 1.45 3.87 0.97
CA ALA A 143 0.94 2.52 0.86
C ALA A 143 1.23 1.84 -0.47
N PHE A 144 0.94 2.51 -1.58
CA PHE A 144 1.23 1.98 -2.90
C PHE A 144 2.73 1.81 -3.15
N ILE A 145 3.55 2.82 -2.82
CA ILE A 145 5.00 2.76 -3.02
C ILE A 145 5.60 1.60 -2.20
N SER A 146 5.18 1.46 -0.94
CA SER A 146 5.67 0.41 -0.04
C SER A 146 5.33 -0.99 -0.56
N VAL A 147 4.09 -1.22 -1.02
CA VAL A 147 3.67 -2.52 -1.56
C VAL A 147 4.33 -2.84 -2.89
N VAL A 148 4.39 -1.89 -3.83
CA VAL A 148 5.04 -2.10 -5.13
C VAL A 148 6.53 -2.43 -4.94
N GLY A 149 7.22 -1.66 -4.10
CA GLY A 149 8.62 -1.94 -3.77
C GLY A 149 8.80 -3.31 -3.13
N SER A 150 7.93 -3.68 -2.20
CA SER A 150 8.00 -4.99 -1.53
C SER A 150 7.72 -6.15 -2.48
N LEU A 151 6.73 -6.02 -3.39
CA LEU A 151 6.43 -7.03 -4.40
C LEU A 151 7.58 -7.20 -5.39
N TYR A 152 8.20 -6.09 -5.82
CA TYR A 152 9.38 -6.14 -6.68
C TYR A 152 10.54 -6.88 -6.02
N GLN A 153 10.83 -6.56 -4.75
CA GLN A 153 11.86 -7.24 -3.96
C GLN A 153 11.53 -8.72 -3.72
N ALA A 154 10.27 -9.04 -3.45
CA ALA A 154 9.82 -10.42 -3.23
C ALA A 154 9.96 -11.24 -4.50
N ASN A 155 9.55 -10.70 -5.65
CA ASN A 155 9.72 -11.35 -6.94
C ASN A 155 11.20 -11.61 -7.23
N PHE A 156 12.06 -10.61 -7.04
CA PHE A 156 13.51 -10.78 -7.19
C PHE A 156 14.04 -11.91 -6.29
N ALA A 157 13.77 -11.84 -4.99
CA ALA A 157 14.28 -12.80 -4.00
C ALA A 157 13.82 -14.23 -4.28
N LEU A 158 12.53 -14.42 -4.57
CA LEU A 158 11.93 -15.74 -4.77
C LEU A 158 12.24 -16.35 -6.14
N SER A 159 12.39 -15.53 -7.18
CA SER A 159 12.63 -16.02 -8.55
C SER A 159 14.01 -16.67 -8.75
N GLY A 160 14.99 -16.32 -7.91
CA GLY A 160 16.36 -16.83 -7.99
C GLY A 160 16.88 -17.32 -6.65
N LEU A 161 15.97 -17.77 -5.78
CA LEU A 161 16.30 -18.29 -4.46
C LEU A 161 17.22 -19.51 -4.62
N GLN A 162 18.37 -19.47 -3.93
CA GLN A 162 19.34 -20.55 -3.94
C GLN A 162 19.07 -21.43 -2.74
N VAL A 163 18.88 -22.73 -2.96
CA VAL A 163 18.62 -23.72 -1.91
C VAL A 163 19.87 -24.57 -1.72
N ASN A 164 20.32 -24.69 -0.47
CA ASN A 164 21.43 -25.54 -0.09
C ASN A 164 20.90 -26.89 0.42
N SER A 165 20.78 -27.86 -0.47
CA SER A 165 20.26 -29.20 -0.13
C SER A 165 21.21 -30.07 0.70
N GLY A 166 22.42 -29.59 0.98
CA GLY A 166 23.42 -30.30 1.79
C GLY A 166 23.63 -29.72 3.18
N ALA A 167 22.81 -28.75 3.59
CA ALA A 167 22.76 -28.21 4.95
C ALA A 167 22.09 -29.19 5.91
#